data_AF-A0A3R7MKY9-F1
#
_entry.id   AF-A0A3R7MKY9-F1
#
_cell.length_a   1.000
_cell.length_b   1.000
_cell.length_c   1.000
_cell.angle_alpha   90.00
_cell.angle_beta   90.00
_cell.angle_gamma   90.00
#
_symmetry.space_group_name_H-M   'P 1'
#
loop_
_entity.id
_entity.type
_entity.pdbx_description
1 polymer ?
#
loop_
_entity_poly.entity_id
_entity_poly.type
_entity_poly.pdbx_seq_one_letter_code
_entity_poly.pdbx_strand_id
1 'polypeptide(L)'
;MPGLALLFALFALRSCEGAANSALRALPCPDPEDIYPCVCTVDPENHMTMDCSHVASEDELARVFSSNLPFTKFHLLMINGNQNLRVLREGDLGPASFEIIRIMFSVLEEVQDGALAGSYTTADAIVLIDNPLSVWPFHELPLFTSLSLLELYGGALIAIPALRSGSLQKILLGYNQIDGIAADCFHGLENILHIDVHGNNIETILPGKNSIKI
;
A
#
# COMPACT_ATOMS: atom_id res chain seq x y z
N MET A 1 -59.76 26.56 -59.31
CA MET A 1 -60.92 26.69 -58.41
C MET A 1 -60.49 26.29 -57.00
N PRO A 2 -61.07 26.92 -55.98
CA PRO A 2 -60.37 27.46 -54.79
C PRO A 2 -60.35 26.48 -53.59
N GLY A 3 -59.62 26.85 -52.53
CA GLY A 3 -59.79 26.20 -51.22
C GLY A 3 -58.71 26.57 -50.21
N LEU A 4 -58.74 27.82 -49.73
CA LEU A 4 -58.00 28.30 -48.55
C LEU A 4 -58.59 27.67 -47.27
N ALA A 5 -57.74 27.25 -46.32
CA ALA A 5 -58.07 27.28 -44.89
C ALA A 5 -56.78 27.47 -44.06
N LEU A 6 -56.83 28.49 -43.19
CA LEU A 6 -55.74 29.01 -42.35
C LEU A 6 -55.69 28.34 -40.96
N LEU A 7 -54.46 28.26 -40.43
CA LEU A 7 -53.99 28.34 -39.03
C LEU A 7 -54.53 27.37 -37.93
N PHE A 8 -53.63 26.69 -37.21
CA PHE A 8 -52.99 27.18 -35.96
C PHE A 8 -51.84 26.24 -35.52
N ALA A 9 -50.85 26.81 -34.83
CA ALA A 9 -49.62 26.17 -34.35
C ALA A 9 -49.74 25.59 -32.93
N LEU A 10 -48.68 24.84 -32.55
CA LEU A 10 -48.24 24.37 -31.21
C LEU A 10 -48.78 23.00 -30.74
N PHE A 11 -47.92 21.97 -30.78
CA PHE A 11 -47.07 21.55 -29.67
C PHE A 11 -46.28 20.29 -30.07
N ALA A 12 -44.96 20.41 -30.22
CA ALA A 12 -44.05 19.27 -30.16
C ALA A 12 -42.70 19.73 -29.60
N LEU A 13 -42.67 20.02 -28.31
CA LEU A 13 -41.43 19.89 -27.55
C LEU A 13 -41.33 18.42 -27.13
N ARG A 14 -40.65 17.63 -27.95
CA ARG A 14 -39.90 16.49 -27.46
C ARG A 14 -38.46 16.70 -27.84
N SER A 15 -37.75 17.33 -26.92
CA SER A 15 -36.32 17.20 -26.80
C SER A 15 -36.00 15.71 -26.75
N CYS A 16 -35.36 15.18 -27.78
CA CYS A 16 -34.44 14.07 -27.57
C CYS A 16 -33.06 14.75 -27.48
N GLU A 17 -32.82 15.34 -26.30
CA GLU A 17 -31.47 15.68 -25.86
C GLU A 17 -30.60 14.44 -26.02
N GLY A 18 -29.42 14.65 -26.57
CA GLY A 18 -28.47 13.59 -26.87
C GLY A 18 -28.28 12.65 -25.69
N ALA A 19 -28.30 11.35 -25.99
CA ALA A 19 -27.71 10.33 -25.14
C ALA A 19 -26.18 10.54 -25.08
N ALA A 20 -25.78 11.56 -24.35
CA ALA A 20 -24.40 11.85 -23.96
C ALA A 20 -24.44 12.42 -22.53
N ASN A 21 -24.80 11.55 -21.58
CA ASN A 21 -24.65 11.71 -20.13
C ASN A 21 -25.18 10.40 -19.53
N SER A 22 -24.48 9.62 -18.72
CA SER A 22 -23.31 9.87 -17.89
C SER A 22 -22.80 8.51 -17.42
N ALA A 23 -21.94 7.84 -18.19
CA ALA A 23 -21.06 6.85 -17.60
C ALA A 23 -19.90 7.66 -16.98
N LEU A 24 -20.10 8.16 -15.76
CA LEU A 24 -18.97 8.35 -14.87
C LEU A 24 -18.25 7.00 -14.90
N ARG A 25 -17.08 6.91 -15.54
CA ARG A 25 -16.36 5.65 -15.69
C ARG A 25 -15.99 5.20 -14.27
N ALA A 26 -16.78 4.29 -13.69
CA ALA A 26 -16.39 3.54 -12.51
C ALA A 26 -14.98 3.00 -12.79
N LEU A 27 -14.04 3.16 -11.86
CA LEU A 27 -12.69 2.64 -11.99
C LEU A 27 -12.78 1.12 -12.24
N PRO A 28 -12.48 0.61 -13.45
CA PRO A 28 -12.52 -0.82 -13.68
C PRO A 28 -11.27 -1.47 -13.10
N CYS A 29 -11.48 -2.62 -12.46
CA CYS A 29 -10.40 -3.57 -12.22
C CYS A 29 -9.72 -4.00 -13.53
N PRO A 30 -8.45 -4.44 -13.47
CA PRO A 30 -7.78 -5.10 -14.60
C PRO A 30 -8.54 -6.35 -15.07
N ASP A 31 -8.20 -6.85 -16.26
CA ASP A 31 -8.76 -8.11 -16.76
C ASP A 31 -8.39 -9.26 -15.80
N PRO A 32 -9.36 -10.02 -15.26
CA PRO A 32 -9.09 -11.11 -14.33
C PRO A 32 -8.14 -12.18 -14.88
N GLU A 33 -8.09 -12.41 -16.20
CA GLU A 33 -7.17 -13.38 -16.80
C GLU A 33 -5.71 -12.90 -16.76
N ASP A 34 -5.50 -11.59 -16.93
CA ASP A 34 -4.17 -10.97 -16.91
C ASP A 34 -3.55 -11.00 -15.50
N ILE A 35 -4.39 -10.82 -14.48
CA ILE A 35 -3.96 -10.70 -13.08
C ILE A 35 -4.13 -11.97 -12.24
N TYR A 36 -4.70 -13.05 -12.79
CA TYR A 36 -4.81 -14.33 -12.07
C TYR A 36 -3.42 -14.78 -11.56
N PRO A 37 -3.27 -15.25 -10.30
CA PRO A 37 -4.31 -15.60 -9.34
C PRO A 37 -4.75 -14.46 -8.42
N CYS A 38 -4.26 -13.23 -8.62
CA CYS A 38 -4.76 -12.09 -7.89
C CYS A 38 -6.19 -11.73 -8.32
N VAL A 39 -6.97 -11.21 -7.38
CA VAL A 39 -8.34 -10.77 -7.60
C VAL A 39 -8.43 -9.29 -7.28
N CYS A 40 -8.89 -8.50 -8.25
CA CYS A 40 -9.21 -7.10 -8.02
C CYS A 40 -10.70 -6.95 -7.69
N THR A 41 -11.02 -6.19 -6.64
CA THR A 41 -12.39 -5.81 -6.30
C THR A 41 -12.51 -4.30 -6.12
N VAL A 42 -13.71 -3.76 -6.38
CA VAL A 42 -14.02 -2.33 -6.20
C VAL A 42 -15.21 -2.21 -5.27
N ASP A 43 -15.06 -1.45 -4.19
CA ASP A 43 -16.13 -1.20 -3.24
C ASP A 43 -17.08 -0.06 -3.70
N PRO A 44 -18.20 0.21 -3.00
CA PRO A 44 -19.12 1.29 -3.34
C PRO A 44 -18.52 2.71 -3.26
N GLU A 45 -17.38 2.88 -2.58
CA GLU A 45 -16.65 4.14 -2.44
C GLU A 45 -15.59 4.30 -3.56
N ASN A 46 -15.48 3.32 -4.46
CA ASN A 46 -14.50 3.20 -5.55
C ASN A 46 -13.07 2.90 -5.07
N HIS A 47 -12.90 2.30 -3.90
CA HIS A 47 -11.60 1.79 -3.48
C HIS A 47 -11.31 0.45 -4.17
N MET A 48 -10.20 0.41 -4.91
CA MET A 48 -9.73 -0.81 -5.57
C MET A 48 -8.81 -1.60 -4.65
N THR A 49 -9.17 -2.85 -4.39
CA THR A 49 -8.35 -3.80 -3.62
C THR A 49 -7.76 -4.83 -4.55
N MET A 50 -6.44 -5.04 -4.49
CA MET A 50 -5.72 -6.16 -5.10
C MET A 50 -5.47 -7.22 -4.03
N ASP A 51 -6.21 -8.32 -4.10
CA ASP A 51 -5.95 -9.52 -3.28
C ASP A 51 -5.01 -10.45 -4.05
N CYS A 52 -3.78 -10.59 -3.57
CA CYS A 52 -2.75 -11.46 -4.12
C CYS A 52 -2.39 -12.62 -3.18
N SER A 53 -3.30 -13.00 -2.27
CA SER A 53 -3.07 -14.05 -1.27
C SER A 53 -2.69 -15.42 -1.86
N HIS A 54 -3.04 -15.67 -3.12
CA HIS A 54 -2.86 -16.96 -3.79
C HIS A 54 -1.67 -17.04 -4.75
N VAL A 55 -0.81 -16.01 -4.82
CA VAL A 55 0.41 -16.10 -5.65
C VAL A 55 1.31 -17.24 -5.17
N ALA A 56 1.84 -18.01 -6.12
CA ALA A 56 2.65 -19.19 -5.90
C ALA A 56 4.15 -18.88 -5.82
N SER A 57 4.57 -17.67 -6.19
CA SER A 57 5.96 -17.23 -6.16
C SER A 57 6.07 -15.71 -6.32
N GLU A 58 7.25 -15.18 -6.04
CA GLU A 58 7.64 -13.80 -6.34
C GLU A 58 7.52 -13.50 -7.84
N ASP A 59 7.89 -14.45 -8.71
CA ASP A 59 7.80 -14.29 -10.17
C ASP A 59 6.36 -14.19 -10.66
N GLU A 60 5.44 -14.90 -10.00
CA GLU A 60 4.01 -14.79 -10.32
C GLU A 60 3.45 -13.43 -9.88
N LEU A 61 3.86 -12.93 -8.71
CA LEU A 61 3.51 -11.57 -8.27
C LEU A 61 4.01 -10.52 -9.26
N ALA A 62 5.29 -10.59 -9.64
CA ALA A 62 5.89 -9.70 -10.63
C ALA A 62 5.17 -9.75 -11.99
N ARG A 63 4.78 -10.95 -12.45
CA ARG A 63 4.01 -11.11 -13.69
C ARG A 63 2.66 -10.40 -13.61
N VAL A 64 1.94 -10.53 -12.50
CA VAL A 64 0.65 -9.86 -12.31
C VAL A 64 0.80 -8.35 -12.45
N PHE A 65 1.79 -7.75 -11.79
CA PHE A 65 1.99 -6.30 -11.85
C PHE A 65 2.73 -5.79 -13.09
N SER A 66 3.24 -6.70 -13.92
CA SER A 66 3.76 -6.40 -15.27
C SER A 66 2.69 -6.53 -16.36
N SER A 67 1.47 -6.96 -16.01
CA SER A 67 0.35 -7.08 -16.93
C SER A 67 -0.25 -5.72 -17.31
N ASN A 68 -1.28 -5.73 -18.17
CA ASN A 68 -1.96 -4.51 -18.56
C ASN A 68 -2.86 -3.99 -17.42
N LEU A 69 -2.34 -3.06 -16.64
CA LEU A 69 -3.08 -2.38 -15.57
C LEU A 69 -3.71 -1.08 -16.12
N PRO A 70 -5.05 -1.02 -16.34
CA PRO A 70 -5.70 0.20 -16.82
C PRO A 70 -5.57 1.36 -15.82
N PHE A 71 -5.38 1.03 -14.54
CA PHE A 71 -5.10 1.96 -13.44
C PHE A 71 -4.02 1.34 -12.56
N THR A 72 -3.09 2.17 -12.10
CA THR A 72 -1.96 1.74 -11.27
C THR A 72 -2.07 2.19 -9.82
N LYS A 73 -3.07 3.01 -9.49
CA LYS A 73 -3.32 3.46 -8.11
C LYS A 73 -4.40 2.60 -7.49
N PHE A 74 -4.04 1.86 -6.46
CA PHE A 74 -4.94 1.01 -5.71
C PHE A 74 -5.05 1.50 -4.28
N HIS A 75 -6.20 1.24 -3.66
CA HIS A 75 -6.38 1.54 -2.25
C HIS A 75 -5.64 0.52 -1.38
N LEU A 76 -5.81 -0.78 -1.65
CA LEU A 76 -5.28 -1.85 -0.80
C LEU A 76 -4.55 -2.93 -1.61
N LEU A 77 -3.33 -3.27 -1.20
CA LEU A 77 -2.71 -4.57 -1.48
C LEU A 77 -2.97 -5.50 -0.28
N MET A 78 -3.56 -6.66 -0.53
CA MET A 78 -3.81 -7.67 0.49
C MET A 78 -3.12 -8.99 0.12
N ILE A 79 -2.29 -9.51 1.02
CA ILE A 79 -1.70 -10.84 0.93
C ILE A 79 -1.88 -11.50 2.31
N ASN A 80 -2.79 -12.46 2.40
CA ASN A 80 -3.15 -13.07 3.68
C ASN A 80 -2.98 -14.59 3.62
N GLY A 81 -2.29 -15.18 4.59
CA GLY A 81 -2.10 -16.63 4.64
C GLY A 81 -1.21 -17.19 3.53
N ASN A 82 -0.45 -16.37 2.80
CA ASN A 82 0.38 -16.83 1.70
C ASN A 82 1.58 -17.65 2.21
N GLN A 83 1.79 -18.83 1.64
CA GLN A 83 2.84 -19.77 2.09
C GLN A 83 4.03 -19.87 1.12
N ASN A 84 4.09 -19.00 0.11
CA ASN A 84 5.08 -19.10 -0.97
C ASN A 84 5.97 -17.86 -1.09
N LEU A 85 5.41 -16.67 -0.88
CA LEU A 85 6.09 -15.39 -1.03
C LEU A 85 6.96 -15.12 0.20
N ARG A 86 8.28 -15.24 0.05
CA ARG A 86 9.26 -15.01 1.12
C ARG A 86 9.91 -13.65 1.01
N VAL A 87 10.06 -13.14 -0.21
CA VAL A 87 10.71 -11.85 -0.46
C VAL A 87 9.78 -10.96 -1.27
N LEU A 88 9.63 -9.70 -0.89
CA LEU A 88 9.08 -8.68 -1.77
C LEU A 88 10.24 -7.93 -2.40
N ARG A 89 10.50 -8.19 -3.69
CA ARG A 89 11.67 -7.70 -4.42
C ARG A 89 11.41 -6.34 -5.06
N GLU A 90 12.49 -5.64 -5.39
CA GLU A 90 12.42 -4.46 -6.25
C GLU A 90 11.69 -4.81 -7.57
N GLY A 91 10.65 -4.04 -7.90
CA GLY A 91 9.90 -4.21 -9.15
C GLY A 91 8.80 -5.28 -9.13
N ASP A 92 8.64 -6.08 -8.07
CA ASP A 92 7.57 -7.09 -7.98
C ASP A 92 6.16 -6.47 -8.06
N LEU A 93 6.01 -5.20 -7.66
CA LEU A 93 4.75 -4.45 -7.75
C LEU A 93 4.66 -3.57 -9.01
N GLY A 94 5.63 -3.66 -9.92
CA GLY A 94 5.63 -2.95 -11.19
C GLY A 94 5.35 -1.45 -11.03
N PRO A 95 4.46 -0.85 -11.86
CA PRO A 95 4.09 0.56 -11.76
C PRO A 95 2.99 0.82 -10.71
N ALA A 96 2.52 -0.22 -10.00
CA ALA A 96 1.41 -0.07 -9.06
C ALA A 96 1.83 0.68 -7.79
N SER A 97 0.90 1.46 -7.25
CA SER A 97 1.03 2.19 -6.00
C SER A 97 -0.17 1.89 -5.10
N PHE A 98 0.05 1.75 -3.81
CA PHE A 98 -0.96 1.40 -2.83
C PHE A 98 -1.05 2.46 -1.73
N GLU A 99 -2.26 2.73 -1.24
CA GLU A 99 -2.47 3.55 -0.04
C GLU A 99 -2.28 2.72 1.23
N ILE A 100 -2.71 1.47 1.19
CA ILE A 100 -2.58 0.51 2.29
C ILE A 100 -1.94 -0.77 1.76
N ILE A 101 -0.90 -1.25 2.45
CA ILE A 101 -0.26 -2.52 2.17
C ILE A 101 -0.44 -3.42 3.38
N ARG A 102 -1.13 -4.55 3.22
CA ARG A 102 -1.36 -5.56 4.26
C ARG A 102 -0.83 -6.91 3.83
N ILE A 103 0.21 -7.39 4.53
CA ILE A 103 0.70 -8.76 4.38
C ILE A 103 0.61 -9.41 5.76
N MET A 104 -0.29 -10.37 5.92
CA MET A 104 -0.64 -10.90 7.24
C MET A 104 -0.60 -12.43 7.26
N PHE A 105 -0.17 -13.00 8.40
CA PHE A 105 -0.18 -14.44 8.65
C PHE A 105 0.47 -15.26 7.52
N SER A 106 1.54 -14.72 6.92
CA SER A 106 2.20 -15.28 5.74
C SER A 106 3.67 -15.62 6.06
N VAL A 107 4.44 -16.00 5.04
CA VAL A 107 5.85 -16.43 5.20
C VAL A 107 6.87 -15.39 4.71
N LEU A 108 6.49 -14.11 4.70
CA LEU A 108 7.36 -13.03 4.24
C LEU A 108 8.54 -12.83 5.21
N GLU A 109 9.76 -12.95 4.71
CA GLU A 109 11.02 -12.84 5.46
C GLU A 109 11.74 -11.51 5.19
N GLU A 110 11.56 -10.94 4.00
CA GLU A 110 12.30 -9.76 3.54
C GLU A 110 11.45 -8.85 2.67
N VAL A 111 11.57 -7.55 2.90
CA VAL A 111 11.21 -6.51 1.92
C VAL A 111 12.50 -5.84 1.46
N GLN A 112 12.76 -5.87 0.16
CA GLN A 112 13.97 -5.31 -0.42
C GLN A 112 13.89 -3.79 -0.58
N ASP A 113 15.06 -3.17 -0.72
CA ASP A 113 15.19 -1.78 -1.15
C ASP A 113 14.43 -1.59 -2.48
N GLY A 114 13.72 -0.46 -2.61
CA GLY A 114 12.94 -0.12 -3.80
C GLY A 114 11.68 -0.96 -4.05
N ALA A 115 11.44 -2.03 -3.27
CA ALA A 115 10.27 -2.91 -3.45
C ALA A 115 8.92 -2.17 -3.34
N LEU A 116 8.89 -1.07 -2.57
CA LEU A 116 7.71 -0.23 -2.38
C LEU A 116 7.81 1.15 -3.05
N ALA A 117 8.74 1.33 -4.01
CA ALA A 117 9.02 2.63 -4.59
C ALA A 117 7.82 3.30 -5.26
N GLY A 118 6.93 2.51 -5.90
CA GLY A 118 5.68 3.00 -6.46
C GLY A 118 4.75 3.63 -5.43
N SER A 119 4.88 3.24 -4.16
CA SER A 119 3.99 3.66 -3.07
C SER A 119 4.58 4.73 -2.15
N TYR A 120 5.80 5.23 -2.38
CA TYR A 120 6.43 6.24 -1.49
C TYR A 120 5.54 7.47 -1.23
N THR A 121 4.84 7.97 -2.25
CA THR A 121 3.99 9.16 -2.09
C THR A 121 2.53 8.84 -1.77
N THR A 122 2.11 7.57 -1.84
CA THR A 122 0.70 7.17 -1.70
C THR A 122 0.42 6.38 -0.44
N ALA A 123 1.38 5.57 0.05
CA ALA A 123 1.18 4.73 1.22
C ALA A 123 0.90 5.60 2.45
N ASP A 124 -0.26 5.37 3.06
CA ASP A 124 -0.66 5.88 4.38
C ASP A 124 -0.35 4.85 5.48
N ALA A 125 -0.56 3.56 5.19
CA ALA A 125 -0.34 2.49 6.15
C ALA A 125 0.35 1.27 5.51
N ILE A 126 1.43 0.82 6.17
CA ILE A 126 2.08 -0.46 5.87
C ILE A 126 1.95 -1.34 7.12
N VAL A 127 1.26 -2.46 6.96
CA VAL A 127 0.89 -3.38 8.04
C VAL A 127 1.33 -4.79 7.69
N LEU A 128 2.45 -5.22 8.27
CA LEU A 128 3.02 -6.54 8.13
C LEU A 128 2.95 -7.25 9.48
N ILE A 129 2.00 -8.18 9.62
CA ILE A 129 1.67 -8.83 10.90
C ILE A 129 1.86 -10.34 10.79
N ASP A 130 2.51 -10.93 11.79
CA ASP A 130 2.71 -12.38 11.90
C ASP A 130 3.32 -12.97 10.62
N ASN A 131 4.46 -12.38 10.23
CA ASN A 131 5.36 -12.89 9.20
C ASN A 131 6.76 -13.04 9.80
N PRO A 132 7.59 -14.01 9.39
CA PRO A 132 8.97 -14.15 9.85
C PRO A 132 9.91 -13.05 9.30
N LEU A 133 9.44 -11.80 9.22
CA LEU A 133 10.14 -10.67 8.64
C LEU A 133 11.37 -10.32 9.47
N SER A 134 12.55 -10.44 8.86
CA SER A 134 13.85 -10.14 9.47
C SER A 134 14.56 -8.96 8.80
N VAL A 135 14.15 -8.60 7.58
CA VAL A 135 14.74 -7.51 6.80
C VAL A 135 13.66 -6.53 6.34
N TRP A 136 13.85 -5.25 6.69
CA TRP A 136 13.00 -4.13 6.28
C TRP A 136 13.87 -2.91 5.94
N PRO A 137 13.59 -2.17 4.84
CA PRO A 137 14.43 -1.07 4.37
C PRO A 137 14.16 0.22 5.15
N PHE A 138 14.48 0.25 6.45
CA PHE A 138 14.24 1.42 7.32
C PHE A 138 14.86 2.73 6.81
N HIS A 139 15.91 2.67 6.00
CA HIS A 139 16.57 3.85 5.46
C HIS A 139 15.73 4.57 4.38
N GLU A 140 14.68 3.92 3.87
CA GLU A 140 13.74 4.49 2.90
C GLU A 140 12.55 5.21 3.55
N LEU A 141 12.38 5.14 4.87
CA LEU A 141 11.32 5.86 5.58
C LEU A 141 11.24 7.37 5.29
N PRO A 142 12.35 8.10 5.00
CA PRO A 142 12.28 9.48 4.55
C PRO A 142 11.68 9.68 3.15
N LEU A 143 11.67 8.65 2.30
CA LEU A 143 11.10 8.70 0.95
C LEU A 143 9.57 8.64 1.01
N PHE A 144 9.02 8.02 2.05
CA PHE A 144 7.58 7.98 2.27
C PHE A 144 7.07 9.35 2.74
N THR A 145 6.32 10.06 1.89
CA THR A 145 5.83 11.42 2.21
C THR A 145 4.46 11.44 2.87
N SER A 146 3.73 10.33 2.81
CA SER A 146 2.34 10.21 3.28
C SER A 146 2.15 9.12 4.35
N LEU A 147 3.19 8.34 4.65
CA LEU A 147 3.08 7.19 5.54
C LEU A 147 2.86 7.64 6.98
N SER A 148 1.69 7.34 7.54
CA SER A 148 1.31 7.68 8.90
C SER A 148 1.51 6.49 9.86
N LEU A 149 1.36 5.25 9.37
CA LEU A 149 1.50 4.03 10.15
C LEU A 149 2.48 3.04 9.50
N LEU A 150 3.47 2.62 10.28
CA LEU A 150 4.28 1.44 10.01
C LEU A 150 4.09 0.42 11.14
N GLU A 151 3.51 -0.73 10.81
CA GLU A 151 3.31 -1.84 11.74
C GLU A 151 4.04 -3.07 11.21
N LEU A 152 5.09 -3.48 11.91
CA LEU A 152 5.89 -4.68 11.66
C LEU A 152 5.83 -5.54 12.93
N TYR A 153 4.71 -6.24 13.12
CA TYR A 153 4.36 -6.89 14.37
C TYR A 153 4.47 -8.42 14.26
N GLY A 154 4.96 -9.09 15.30
CA GLY A 154 4.98 -10.56 15.34
C GLY A 154 5.99 -11.15 14.34
N GLY A 155 7.22 -10.62 14.33
CA GLY A 155 8.23 -10.98 13.35
C GLY A 155 9.57 -11.43 13.92
N ALA A 156 10.63 -11.25 13.13
CA ALA A 156 11.99 -11.69 13.44
C ALA A 156 13.01 -10.55 13.36
N LEU A 157 12.56 -9.30 13.50
CA LEU A 157 13.47 -8.15 13.55
C LEU A 157 14.33 -8.21 14.82
N ILE A 158 15.65 -8.08 14.65
CA ILE A 158 16.61 -8.15 15.77
C ILE A 158 17.17 -6.79 16.19
N ALA A 159 16.98 -5.76 15.37
CA ALA A 159 17.52 -4.42 15.62
C ALA A 159 16.68 -3.34 14.97
N ILE A 160 16.70 -2.15 15.58
CA ILE A 160 16.12 -0.93 15.03
C ILE A 160 17.27 0.06 14.76
N PRO A 161 17.48 0.50 13.50
CA PRO A 161 18.48 1.51 13.20
C PRO A 161 18.02 2.91 13.66
N ALA A 162 18.84 3.93 13.47
CA ALA A 162 18.37 5.30 13.63
C ALA A 162 17.34 5.63 12.54
N LEU A 163 16.11 5.90 12.95
CA LEU A 163 14.97 6.14 12.07
C LEU A 163 14.83 7.62 11.76
N ARG A 164 14.43 7.90 10.52
CA ARG A 164 14.13 9.24 10.03
C ARG A 164 12.85 9.19 9.20
N SER A 165 11.91 10.07 9.50
CA SER A 165 10.69 10.24 8.70
C SER A 165 10.05 11.59 8.98
N GLY A 166 9.57 12.23 7.91
CA GLY A 166 8.81 13.47 7.99
C GLY A 166 7.30 13.26 8.11
N SER A 167 6.78 12.04 7.93
CA SER A 167 5.32 11.78 7.93
C SER A 167 4.87 10.82 9.03
N LEU A 168 5.75 9.92 9.49
CA LEU A 168 5.37 8.79 10.33
C LEU A 168 4.85 9.25 11.70
N GLN A 169 3.62 8.83 12.03
CA GLN A 169 2.93 9.14 13.28
C GLN A 169 2.91 7.96 14.24
N LYS A 170 2.92 6.73 13.73
CA LYS A 170 2.89 5.51 14.52
C LYS A 170 3.88 4.49 13.99
N ILE A 171 4.68 3.93 14.88
CA ILE A 171 5.55 2.79 14.57
C ILE A 171 5.31 1.68 15.59
N LEU A 172 4.85 0.52 15.11
CA LEU A 172 4.52 -0.63 15.94
C LEU A 172 5.45 -1.79 15.56
N LEU A 173 6.33 -2.16 16.48
CA LEU A 173 7.36 -3.19 16.31
C LEU A 173 7.24 -4.28 17.40
N GLY A 174 6.03 -4.45 17.92
CA GLY A 174 5.74 -5.39 19.00
C GLY A 174 6.00 -6.85 18.60
N TYR A 175 6.35 -7.68 19.58
CA TYR A 175 6.62 -9.12 19.41
C TYR A 175 7.62 -9.43 18.28
N ASN A 176 8.74 -8.72 18.27
CA ASN A 176 9.92 -9.07 17.49
C ASN A 176 11.02 -9.62 18.43
N GLN A 177 12.26 -9.65 17.95
CA GLN A 177 13.44 -10.17 18.66
C GLN A 177 14.47 -9.06 18.92
N ILE A 178 14.01 -7.83 19.10
CA ILE A 178 14.91 -6.66 19.24
C ILE A 178 15.59 -6.71 20.61
N ASP A 179 16.92 -6.84 20.62
CA ASP A 179 17.71 -7.01 21.86
C ASP A 179 18.09 -5.66 22.53
N GLY A 180 18.04 -4.56 21.77
CA GLY A 180 18.43 -3.24 22.28
C GLY A 180 17.98 -2.10 21.40
N ILE A 181 17.84 -0.93 22.03
CA ILE A 181 17.42 0.31 21.36
C ILE A 181 18.44 1.39 21.65
N ALA A 182 18.95 2.06 20.61
CA ALA A 182 19.81 3.23 20.78
C ALA A 182 19.00 4.43 21.27
N ALA A 183 19.57 5.22 22.19
CA ALA A 183 18.89 6.36 22.80
C ALA A 183 18.39 7.41 21.78
N ASP A 184 19.04 7.51 20.62
CA ASP A 184 18.70 8.46 19.55
C ASP A 184 17.97 7.81 18.36
N CYS A 185 17.55 6.54 18.47
CA CYS A 185 16.99 5.81 17.33
C CYS A 185 15.68 6.43 16.79
N PHE A 186 14.89 7.11 17.60
CA PHE A 186 13.62 7.72 17.20
C PHE A 186 13.71 9.25 17.03
N HIS A 187 14.88 9.87 17.26
CA HIS A 187 15.03 11.34 17.21
C HIS A 187 14.71 11.94 15.84
N GLY A 188 14.87 11.18 14.75
CA GLY A 188 14.58 11.65 13.39
C GLY A 188 13.12 11.51 12.95
N LEU A 189 12.22 11.07 13.85
CA LEU A 189 10.79 10.93 13.55
C LEU A 189 10.05 12.21 13.98
N GLU A 190 9.90 13.16 13.06
CA GLU A 190 9.48 14.53 13.38
C GLU A 190 8.02 14.64 13.84
N ASN A 191 7.16 13.72 13.39
CA ASN A 191 5.72 13.72 13.63
C ASN A 191 5.24 12.53 14.47
N ILE A 192 6.15 11.82 15.15
CA ILE A 192 5.82 10.59 15.88
C ILE A 192 4.92 10.87 17.08
N LEU A 193 3.83 10.10 17.19
CA LEU A 193 2.85 10.18 18.26
C LEU A 193 2.82 8.91 19.12
N HIS A 194 3.15 7.77 18.52
CA HIS A 194 3.12 6.49 19.21
C HIS A 194 4.22 5.56 18.73
N ILE A 195 4.93 4.97 19.70
CA ILE A 195 5.97 3.98 19.47
C ILE A 195 5.60 2.77 20.33
N ASP A 196 5.53 1.62 19.71
CA ASP A 196 5.32 0.35 20.40
C ASP A 196 6.46 -0.63 20.09
N VAL A 197 7.10 -1.13 21.14
CA VAL A 197 8.19 -2.12 21.08
C VAL A 197 8.00 -3.23 22.11
N HIS A 198 6.77 -3.41 22.64
CA HIS A 198 6.51 -4.44 23.65
C HIS A 198 6.74 -5.86 23.12
N GLY A 199 7.00 -6.82 24.02
CA GLY A 199 7.22 -8.22 23.61
C GLY A 199 8.53 -8.47 22.85
N ASN A 200 9.49 -7.54 22.90
CA ASN A 200 10.86 -7.72 22.43
C ASN A 200 11.80 -8.14 23.58
N ASN A 201 13.09 -8.36 23.26
CA ASN A 201 14.15 -8.75 24.20
C ASN A 201 14.96 -7.54 24.71
N ILE A 202 14.34 -6.36 24.82
CA ILE A 202 15.06 -5.12 25.12
C ILE A 202 15.49 -5.11 26.59
N GLU A 203 16.75 -5.46 26.84
CA GLU A 203 17.35 -5.39 28.17
C GLU A 203 18.10 -4.08 28.43
N THR A 204 18.55 -3.42 27.36
CA THR A 204 19.41 -2.23 27.46
C THR A 204 19.02 -1.11 26.49
N ILE A 205 19.17 0.13 26.97
CA ILE A 205 19.18 1.32 26.13
C ILE A 205 20.65 1.65 25.82
N LEU A 206 21.03 1.53 24.56
CA LEU A 206 22.39 1.78 24.11
C LEU A 206 22.66 3.30 24.02
N PRO A 207 23.89 3.78 24.30
CA PRO A 207 24.24 5.17 24.06
C PRO A 207 23.98 5.55 22.60
N GLY A 208 23.41 6.73 22.38
CA GLY A 208 23.16 7.23 21.03
C GLY A 208 24.46 7.43 20.24
N LYS A 209 24.42 7.18 18.93
CA LYS A 209 25.58 7.37 18.04
C LYS A 209 25.97 8.85 17.89
N ASN A 210 25.13 9.78 18.34
CA ASN A 210 25.42 11.21 18.42
C ASN A 210 26.04 11.67 19.76
N SER A 211 26.88 10.83 20.39
CA SER A 211 27.75 11.30 21.47
C SER A 211 28.89 12.15 20.88
N ILE A 212 28.74 13.45 21.07
CA ILE A 212 29.68 14.56 20.85
C ILE A 212 31.15 14.08 20.84
N LYS A 213 31.86 14.27 19.70
CA LYS A 213 33.32 14.45 19.74
C LYS A 213 33.58 15.77 20.46
N ILE A 214 34.08 15.68 21.70
CA ILE A 214 34.67 16.81 22.43
C ILE A 214 35.96 17.21 21.73
#